data_AF-A0A1B0CHB6-F1
#
_entry.id   AF-A0A1B0CHB6-F1
#
_cell.length_a   1.000
_cell.length_b   1.000
_cell.length_c   1.000
_cell.angle_alpha   90.00
_cell.angle_beta   90.00
_cell.angle_gamma   90.00
#
_symmetry.space_group_name_H-M   'P 1'
#
loop_
_entity.id
_entity.type
_entity.pdbx_description
1 polymer ?
#
loop_
_entity_poly.entity_id
_entity_poly.type
_entity_poly.pdbx_seq_one_letter_code
_entity_poly.pdbx_strand_id
1 'polypeptide(L)'
;MIFFRRFLIGSSLTLTGFLAGSYVERKRREPCSQQTLPGLFDAVYAATPTSLPDVVPAKGISTNRVSQIMKYGFPGFDQIRSFDDFVLSYDRRNRVAHWVFEHLTQETVKHNPDVDRAKCDFKPDDTVHPFFRSENSDYKHSGFDRGHLAAAGNHKANQKHCEDTFFLSNMAPQVGSGFNRDAWNKLEKYVRKLTKKFVNVYCCTGPLYLPRKEADGKTYVKYQVIGTNNVAVPTHFFKVVVCERSDGKMEMEAFVMPNQVINNETPLTMFQVPPETIERAAGLLFFSQVNRKHLVSINGKSP
;
A
#
# COMPACT_ATOMS: atom_id res chain seq x y z
N MET A 1 45.02 30.57 41.41
CA MET A 1 43.83 30.74 42.27
C MET A 1 42.80 31.45 41.41
N ILE A 2 41.65 30.90 40.99
CA ILE A 2 40.72 29.96 41.59
C ILE A 2 40.09 29.11 40.46
N PHE A 3 39.91 27.82 40.73
CA PHE A 3 39.23 26.83 39.91
C PHE A 3 37.70 27.09 39.86
N PHE A 4 37.08 26.89 38.70
CA PHE A 4 35.69 26.41 38.66
C PHE A 4 35.60 25.18 37.75
N ARG A 5 35.27 24.06 38.39
CA ARG A 5 34.98 22.75 37.82
C ARG A 5 33.51 22.47 38.15
N ARG A 6 32.86 21.64 37.32
CA ARG A 6 31.59 20.90 37.49
C ARG A 6 30.34 21.56 36.86
N PHE A 7 29.38 20.84 36.26
CA PHE A 7 29.05 19.40 36.25
C PHE A 7 28.39 19.02 34.91
N LEU A 8 28.72 17.84 34.36
CA LEU A 8 27.87 17.11 33.41
C LEU A 8 26.64 16.57 34.16
N ILE A 9 25.44 16.74 33.62
CA ILE A 9 24.25 15.97 34.03
C ILE A 9 23.81 15.11 32.86
N GLY A 10 23.80 13.81 33.14
CA GLY A 10 23.57 12.73 32.20
C GLY A 10 22.12 12.56 31.75
N SER A 11 22.04 11.93 30.59
CA SER A 11 20.90 11.28 29.97
C SER A 11 20.40 10.07 30.78
N SER A 12 19.11 10.05 31.14
CA SER A 12 18.40 8.79 31.46
C SER A 12 16.87 9.00 31.46
N LEU A 13 16.23 8.91 30.30
CA LEU A 13 14.75 8.95 30.20
C LEU A 13 14.25 8.21 28.95
N THR A 14 14.65 6.95 28.75
CA THR A 14 14.11 6.14 27.64
C THR A 14 13.89 4.65 27.96
N LEU A 15 13.93 4.23 29.23
CA LEU A 15 13.72 2.81 29.59
C LEU A 15 12.48 2.53 30.48
N THR A 16 11.78 3.56 30.96
CA THR A 16 10.65 3.38 31.89
C THR A 16 9.31 3.08 31.23
N GLY A 17 9.13 3.40 29.94
CA GLY A 17 7.85 3.18 29.25
C GLY A 17 7.56 1.71 28.89
N PHE A 18 8.59 0.94 28.53
CA PHE A 18 8.41 -0.42 28.03
C PHE A 18 8.08 -1.43 29.16
N LEU A 19 8.59 -1.22 30.36
CA LEU A 19 8.36 -2.11 31.51
C LEU A 19 6.99 -1.88 32.18
N ALA A 20 6.44 -0.66 32.11
CA ALA A 20 5.15 -0.36 32.74
C ALA A 20 3.97 -1.05 32.01
N GLY A 21 4.04 -1.15 30.68
CA GLY A 21 3.02 -1.83 29.86
C GLY A 21 2.96 -3.35 30.13
N SER A 22 4.11 -4.00 30.32
CA SER A 22 4.18 -5.44 30.60
C SER A 22 3.66 -5.81 31.99
N TYR A 23 3.71 -4.88 32.96
CA TYR A 23 3.27 -5.13 34.33
C TYR A 23 1.74 -5.03 34.49
N VAL A 24 1.09 -4.14 33.74
CA VAL A 24 -0.37 -3.98 33.74
C VAL A 24 -1.07 -5.16 33.06
N GLU A 25 -0.47 -5.73 32.01
CA GLU A 25 -1.04 -6.86 31.28
C GLU A 25 -0.93 -8.20 32.04
N ARG A 26 0.04 -8.33 32.95
CA ARG A 26 0.19 -9.51 33.83
C ARG A 26 -0.88 -9.59 34.92
N LYS A 27 -1.53 -8.48 35.30
CA LYS A 27 -2.53 -8.47 36.39
C LYS A 27 -3.97 -8.81 35.95
N ARG A 28 -4.20 -9.12 34.67
CA ARG A 28 -5.56 -9.36 34.11
C ARG A 28 -5.86 -10.80 33.68
N ARG A 29 -5.08 -11.80 34.10
CA ARG A 29 -5.38 -13.21 33.78
C ARG A 29 -5.92 -13.95 35.01
N GLU A 30 -7.20 -14.32 34.94
CA GLU A 30 -7.81 -15.37 35.77
C GLU A 30 -7.29 -16.76 35.33
N PRO A 31 -7.18 -17.75 36.24
CA PRO A 31 -6.54 -19.03 35.94
C PRO A 31 -7.49 -20.04 35.28
N CYS A 32 -7.10 -20.59 34.12
CA CYS A 32 -7.72 -21.76 33.51
C CYS A 32 -6.95 -23.02 33.91
N SER A 33 -7.67 -24.06 34.37
CA SER A 33 -7.12 -25.29 34.95
C SER A 33 -6.34 -26.14 33.95
N GLN A 34 -5.17 -26.63 34.37
CA GLN A 34 -4.36 -27.63 33.67
C GLN A 34 -5.03 -29.01 33.72
N GLN A 35 -5.15 -29.67 32.57
CA GLN A 35 -5.21 -31.13 32.50
C GLN A 35 -4.20 -31.65 31.47
N THR A 36 -3.47 -32.65 31.92
CA THR A 36 -2.27 -33.26 31.34
C THR A 36 -2.60 -34.25 30.23
N LEU A 37 -1.77 -34.26 29.19
CA LEU A 37 -1.77 -35.25 28.10
C LEU A 37 -1.24 -36.62 28.56
N PRO A 38 -1.64 -37.70 27.87
CA PRO A 38 -0.70 -38.74 27.47
C PRO A 38 -0.67 -38.92 25.95
N GLY A 39 0.52 -39.18 25.41
CA GLY A 39 0.76 -39.34 23.97
C GLY A 39 0.76 -40.78 23.46
N LEU A 40 1.18 -40.87 22.19
CA LEU A 40 1.73 -42.00 21.43
C LEU A 40 0.83 -42.74 20.41
N PHE A 41 1.35 -42.69 19.17
CA PHE A 41 1.28 -43.57 18.00
C PHE A 41 0.09 -43.58 17.03
N ASP A 42 0.48 -43.37 15.76
CA ASP A 42 -0.02 -43.95 14.50
C ASP A 42 -1.51 -43.96 14.17
N ALA A 43 -1.87 -43.11 13.20
CA ALA A 43 -2.68 -43.54 12.06
C ALA A 43 -2.49 -42.58 10.88
N VAL A 44 -1.70 -42.99 9.88
CA VAL A 44 -1.70 -42.38 8.55
C VAL A 44 -2.97 -42.88 7.84
N TYR A 45 -4.00 -42.04 7.72
CA TYR A 45 -5.13 -42.34 6.86
C TYR A 45 -4.76 -42.03 5.41
N ALA A 46 -4.50 -43.08 4.64
CA ALA A 46 -4.49 -43.01 3.18
C ALA A 46 -5.91 -42.71 2.69
N ALA A 47 -6.12 -41.52 2.14
CA ALA A 47 -7.38 -41.19 1.47
C ALA A 47 -7.42 -41.87 0.10
N THR A 48 -8.42 -42.73 -0.11
CA THR A 48 -8.76 -43.33 -1.40
C THR A 48 -9.34 -42.26 -2.35
N PRO A 49 -9.05 -42.31 -3.66
CA PRO A 49 -9.61 -41.35 -4.60
C PRO A 49 -11.06 -41.71 -4.94
N THR A 50 -12.01 -40.93 -4.43
CA THR A 50 -13.40 -40.96 -4.89
C THR A 50 -13.50 -40.25 -6.24
N SER A 51 -13.88 -40.98 -7.29
CA SER A 51 -14.20 -40.43 -8.60
C SER A 51 -15.42 -39.52 -8.53
N LEU A 52 -15.24 -38.22 -8.81
CA LEU A 52 -16.34 -37.28 -9.01
C LEU A 52 -16.96 -37.45 -10.40
N PRO A 53 -18.28 -37.32 -10.56
CA PRO A 53 -18.92 -37.37 -11.87
C PRO A 53 -18.59 -36.12 -12.71
N ASP A 54 -18.45 -36.33 -14.03
CA ASP A 54 -18.11 -35.33 -15.03
C ASP A 54 -19.00 -34.07 -14.94
N VAL A 55 -18.39 -32.95 -14.59
CA VAL A 55 -19.01 -31.63 -14.67
C VAL A 55 -18.86 -31.14 -16.11
N VAL A 56 -19.97 -31.12 -16.83
CA VAL A 56 -20.13 -30.45 -18.12
C VAL A 56 -19.71 -28.98 -17.98
N PRO A 57 -18.79 -28.45 -18.80
CA PRO A 57 -18.35 -27.07 -18.66
C PRO A 57 -19.45 -26.11 -19.11
N ALA A 58 -20.00 -25.36 -18.15
CA ALA A 58 -20.87 -24.24 -18.42
C ALA A 58 -20.09 -23.12 -19.14
N LYS A 59 -20.69 -22.58 -20.20
CA LYS A 59 -20.25 -21.42 -20.97
C LYS A 59 -19.87 -20.23 -20.08
N GLY A 60 -18.69 -19.67 -20.33
CA GLY A 60 -18.28 -18.32 -19.87
C GLY A 60 -17.51 -18.33 -18.55
N ILE A 61 -16.21 -18.63 -18.59
CA ILE A 61 -15.33 -18.42 -17.44
C ILE A 61 -15.20 -16.90 -17.22
N SER A 62 -16.03 -16.37 -16.32
CA SER A 62 -15.74 -15.11 -15.64
C SER A 62 -14.38 -15.28 -14.95
N THR A 63 -13.32 -14.73 -15.56
CA THR A 63 -12.02 -14.70 -14.92
C THR A 63 -12.14 -13.87 -13.64
N ASN A 64 -11.71 -14.43 -12.51
CA ASN A 64 -11.74 -13.74 -11.22
C ASN A 64 -11.08 -12.36 -11.35
N ARG A 65 -11.75 -11.28 -10.92
CA ARG A 65 -11.25 -9.91 -11.05
C ARG A 65 -9.84 -9.72 -10.45
N VAL A 66 -9.51 -10.47 -9.39
CA VAL A 66 -8.15 -10.52 -8.83
C VAL A 66 -7.12 -11.02 -9.83
N SER A 67 -7.40 -12.10 -10.57
CA SER A 67 -6.45 -12.62 -11.55
C SER A 67 -6.26 -11.67 -12.73
N GLN A 68 -7.29 -10.90 -13.08
CA GLN A 68 -7.16 -9.82 -14.06
C GLN A 68 -6.27 -8.69 -13.56
N ILE A 69 -6.45 -8.25 -12.30
CA ILE A 69 -5.66 -7.16 -11.70
C ILE A 69 -4.20 -7.60 -11.52
N MET A 70 -3.99 -8.81 -11.01
CA MET A 70 -2.68 -9.36 -10.67
C MET A 70 -2.03 -10.14 -11.82
N LYS A 71 -2.42 -9.86 -13.07
CA LYS A 71 -1.91 -10.51 -14.29
C LYS A 71 -0.39 -10.62 -14.33
N TYR A 72 0.31 -9.61 -13.81
CA TYR A 72 1.76 -9.50 -13.87
C TYR A 72 2.49 -9.86 -12.57
N GLY A 73 1.80 -10.56 -11.67
CA GLY A 73 2.33 -11.06 -10.41
C GLY A 73 2.08 -10.14 -9.22
N PHE A 74 2.22 -10.71 -8.04
CA PHE A 74 2.10 -10.01 -6.76
C PHE A 74 3.44 -9.37 -6.38
N PRO A 75 3.49 -8.09 -5.98
CA PRO A 75 4.72 -7.48 -5.48
C PRO A 75 5.29 -8.11 -4.21
N GLY A 76 4.40 -8.67 -3.38
CA GLY A 76 4.69 -9.42 -2.15
C GLY A 76 3.41 -10.12 -1.67
N PHE A 77 3.45 -10.84 -0.55
CA PHE A 77 2.31 -11.65 -0.08
C PHE A 77 1.86 -11.35 1.35
N ASP A 78 2.39 -10.31 1.99
CA ASP A 78 2.00 -9.96 3.36
C ASP A 78 0.57 -9.40 3.39
N GLN A 79 -0.30 -10.01 4.21
CA GLN A 79 -1.67 -9.57 4.48
C GLN A 79 -2.46 -9.09 3.23
N ILE A 80 -2.55 -9.96 2.22
CA ILE A 80 -3.29 -9.67 0.99
C ILE A 80 -4.79 -9.55 1.24
N ARG A 81 -5.38 -8.54 0.63
CA ARG A 81 -6.79 -8.18 0.67
C ARG A 81 -7.26 -7.92 -0.75
N SER A 82 -8.37 -8.55 -1.12
CA SER A 82 -9.06 -8.27 -2.38
C SER A 82 -10.26 -7.39 -2.09
N PHE A 83 -10.35 -6.27 -2.79
CA PHE A 83 -11.59 -5.53 -2.95
C PHE A 83 -12.18 -5.85 -4.32
N ASP A 84 -13.33 -5.26 -4.65
CA ASP A 84 -14.02 -5.61 -5.90
C ASP A 84 -13.26 -5.16 -7.14
N ASP A 85 -12.43 -4.11 -7.04
CA ASP A 85 -11.76 -3.51 -8.21
C ASP A 85 -10.29 -3.10 -7.99
N PHE A 86 -9.71 -3.46 -6.85
CA PHE A 86 -8.27 -3.34 -6.58
C PHE A 86 -7.81 -4.40 -5.57
N VAL A 87 -6.51 -4.65 -5.53
CA VAL A 87 -5.88 -5.57 -4.58
C VAL A 87 -4.92 -4.78 -3.69
N LEU A 88 -4.85 -5.12 -2.41
CA LEU A 88 -4.04 -4.42 -1.42
C LEU A 88 -3.24 -5.41 -0.56
N SER A 89 -2.01 -5.04 -0.22
CA SER A 89 -1.19 -5.72 0.80
C SER A 89 -1.02 -4.78 2.00
N TYR A 90 -1.42 -5.20 3.20
CA TYR A 90 -1.50 -4.30 4.35
C TYR A 90 -0.33 -4.43 5.33
N ASP A 91 0.38 -3.34 5.61
CA ASP A 91 1.42 -3.30 6.63
C ASP A 91 0.81 -3.06 8.00
N ARG A 92 0.59 -4.15 8.75
CA ARG A 92 0.08 -4.10 10.13
C ARG A 92 0.96 -3.28 11.08
N ARG A 93 2.28 -3.21 10.84
CA ARG A 93 3.22 -2.46 11.68
C ARG A 93 3.11 -0.96 11.43
N ASN A 94 2.93 -0.55 10.17
CA ASN A 94 2.84 0.87 9.82
C ASN A 94 1.40 1.40 9.74
N ARG A 95 0.39 0.51 9.80
CA ARG A 95 -1.04 0.84 9.71
C ARG A 95 -1.43 1.53 8.39
N VAL A 96 -0.68 1.24 7.33
CA VAL A 96 -0.92 1.68 5.94
C VAL A 96 -0.65 0.49 5.00
N ALA A 97 -0.98 0.57 3.72
CA ALA A 97 -0.64 -0.51 2.79
C ALA A 97 0.88 -0.58 2.53
N HIS A 98 1.41 -1.79 2.31
CA HIS A 98 2.69 -1.97 1.61
C HIS A 98 2.57 -1.52 0.16
N TRP A 99 1.49 -1.94 -0.49
CA TRP A 99 1.16 -1.58 -1.86
C TRP A 99 -0.32 -1.83 -2.15
N VAL A 100 -0.83 -1.16 -3.17
CA VAL A 100 -2.08 -1.47 -3.85
C VAL A 100 -1.82 -1.70 -5.33
N PHE A 101 -2.69 -2.46 -5.98
CA PHE A 101 -2.58 -2.80 -7.38
C PHE A 101 -3.93 -2.60 -8.06
N GLU A 102 -3.90 -1.87 -9.17
CA GLU A 102 -5.07 -1.46 -9.94
C GLU A 102 -4.89 -1.90 -11.39
N HIS A 103 -5.99 -2.34 -12.03
CA HIS A 103 -6.06 -2.57 -13.47
C HIS A 103 -7.16 -1.69 -14.07
N LEU A 104 -6.73 -0.70 -14.85
CA LEU A 104 -7.55 0.35 -15.41
C LEU A 104 -7.75 0.14 -16.91
N THR A 105 -8.97 0.35 -17.37
CA THR A 105 -9.30 0.49 -18.79
C THR A 105 -9.97 1.83 -19.02
N GLN A 106 -10.26 2.18 -20.27
CA GLN A 106 -11.02 3.40 -20.57
C GLN A 106 -12.41 3.36 -19.92
N GLU A 107 -13.03 2.18 -19.88
CA GLU A 107 -14.36 1.95 -19.32
C GLU A 107 -14.37 2.13 -17.79
N THR A 108 -13.39 1.56 -17.06
CA THR A 108 -13.42 1.58 -15.59
C THR A 108 -13.20 2.98 -14.99
N VAL A 109 -12.49 3.86 -15.71
CA VAL A 109 -12.18 5.23 -15.27
C VAL A 109 -13.12 6.29 -15.88
N LYS A 110 -14.02 5.89 -16.79
CA LYS A 110 -15.00 6.78 -17.41
C LYS A 110 -15.93 7.33 -16.34
N HIS A 111 -16.41 8.57 -16.52
CA HIS A 111 -17.44 9.09 -15.65
C HIS A 111 -18.72 8.27 -15.79
N ASN A 112 -19.24 7.81 -14.64
CA ASN A 112 -20.52 7.14 -14.52
C ASN A 112 -21.44 8.04 -13.66
N PRO A 113 -22.61 8.46 -14.16
CA PRO A 113 -23.54 9.29 -13.39
C PRO A 113 -24.13 8.56 -12.17
N ASP A 114 -24.10 7.22 -12.15
CA ASP A 114 -24.60 6.42 -11.03
C ASP A 114 -23.58 6.31 -9.87
N VAL A 115 -22.35 6.81 -10.06
CA VAL A 115 -21.31 6.82 -9.04
C VAL A 115 -21.11 8.23 -8.50
N ASP A 116 -21.49 8.40 -7.24
CA ASP A 116 -21.39 9.64 -6.50
C ASP A 116 -20.37 9.50 -5.35
N ARG A 117 -19.19 10.10 -5.56
CA ARG A 117 -18.11 10.13 -4.57
C ARG A 117 -18.51 10.86 -3.28
N ALA A 118 -19.49 11.78 -3.33
CA ALA A 118 -19.94 12.51 -2.14
C ALA A 118 -20.66 11.60 -1.13
N LYS A 119 -21.11 10.41 -1.56
CA LYS A 119 -21.72 9.40 -0.69
C LYS A 119 -20.69 8.50 0.01
N CYS A 120 -19.41 8.65 -0.29
CA CYS A 120 -18.36 7.81 0.28
C CYS A 120 -17.81 8.41 1.57
N ASP A 121 -17.81 7.61 2.63
CA ASP A 121 -17.23 7.98 3.92
C ASP A 121 -15.95 7.22 4.20
N PHE A 122 -14.94 7.95 4.72
CA PHE A 122 -13.74 7.32 5.26
C PHE A 122 -14.09 6.46 6.46
N LYS A 123 -13.82 5.16 6.39
CA LYS A 123 -14.19 4.20 7.43
C LYS A 123 -13.07 3.19 7.71
N PRO A 124 -12.91 2.74 8.97
CA PRO A 124 -12.00 1.66 9.28
C PRO A 124 -12.33 0.40 8.49
N ASP A 125 -11.31 -0.42 8.23
CA ASP A 125 -11.47 -1.76 7.67
C ASP A 125 -11.68 -2.77 8.82
N ASP A 126 -12.92 -3.19 9.03
CA ASP A 126 -13.30 -4.04 10.15
C ASP A 126 -12.69 -5.43 10.12
N THR A 127 -12.17 -5.85 8.96
CA THR A 127 -11.50 -7.13 8.82
C THR A 127 -10.02 -7.05 9.22
N VAL A 128 -9.47 -5.85 9.47
CA VAL A 128 -8.15 -5.66 10.10
C VAL A 128 -8.32 -5.77 11.61
N HIS A 129 -7.52 -6.63 12.25
CA HIS A 129 -7.52 -6.78 13.70
C HIS A 129 -7.28 -5.41 14.39
N PRO A 130 -8.02 -5.06 15.47
CA PRO A 130 -7.99 -3.73 16.07
C PRO A 130 -6.60 -3.16 16.41
N PHE A 131 -5.65 -4.00 16.84
CA PHE A 131 -4.26 -3.57 17.14
C PHE A 131 -3.49 -2.95 15.97
N PHE A 132 -3.92 -3.26 14.75
CA PHE A 132 -3.23 -2.89 13.52
C PHE A 132 -4.08 -2.00 12.64
N ARG A 133 -5.23 -1.54 13.14
CA ARG A 133 -6.17 -0.73 12.38
C ARG A 133 -5.86 0.74 12.60
N SER A 134 -5.83 1.51 11.51
CA SER A 134 -5.87 2.97 11.58
C SER A 134 -7.31 3.47 11.70
N GLU A 135 -7.53 4.52 12.48
CA GLU A 135 -8.83 5.13 12.72
C GLU A 135 -8.87 6.58 12.23
N ASN A 136 -10.07 7.11 11.98
CA ASN A 136 -10.22 8.51 11.59
C ASN A 136 -9.64 9.49 12.62
N SER A 137 -9.66 9.10 13.91
CA SER A 137 -9.05 9.88 15.00
C SER A 137 -7.53 10.02 14.87
N ASP A 138 -6.84 9.06 14.23
CA ASP A 138 -5.38 9.14 14.05
C ASP A 138 -5.00 10.24 13.06
N TYR A 139 -5.84 10.48 12.06
CA TYR A 139 -5.65 11.49 11.03
C TYR A 139 -6.18 12.87 11.46
N LYS A 140 -7.16 12.91 12.36
CA LYS A 140 -7.80 14.15 12.80
C LYS A 140 -6.77 15.08 13.46
N HIS A 141 -6.67 16.32 12.97
CA HIS A 141 -5.71 17.33 13.42
C HIS A 141 -4.22 16.92 13.34
N SER A 142 -3.88 15.87 12.57
CA SER A 142 -2.50 15.40 12.41
C SER A 142 -1.64 16.32 11.53
N GLY A 143 -2.26 17.20 10.74
CA GLY A 143 -1.61 17.98 9.67
C GLY A 143 -1.56 17.24 8.33
N PHE A 144 -2.02 15.99 8.26
CA PHE A 144 -2.04 15.18 7.05
C PHE A 144 -3.46 14.86 6.59
N ASP A 145 -3.62 14.71 5.28
CA ASP A 145 -4.80 14.14 4.67
C ASP A 145 -4.79 12.62 4.78
N ARG A 146 -6.00 12.03 4.72
CA ARG A 146 -6.21 10.61 4.41
C ARG A 146 -6.00 10.42 2.90
N GLY A 147 -4.74 10.24 2.51
CA GLY A 147 -4.34 10.11 1.11
C GLY A 147 -4.61 8.70 0.59
N HIS A 148 -5.37 8.59 -0.51
CA HIS A 148 -5.67 7.30 -1.13
C HIS A 148 -4.43 6.75 -1.84
N LEU A 149 -4.21 5.43 -1.76
CA LEU A 149 -3.25 4.75 -2.62
C LEU A 149 -3.93 4.28 -3.92
N ALA A 150 -5.04 3.55 -3.79
CA ALA A 150 -5.97 3.25 -4.88
C ALA A 150 -6.98 4.39 -4.96
N ALA A 151 -6.89 5.22 -5.99
CA ALA A 151 -7.59 6.50 -6.02
C ALA A 151 -9.06 6.29 -6.40
N ALA A 152 -10.00 6.88 -5.65
CA ALA A 152 -11.44 6.81 -5.96
C ALA A 152 -11.77 7.15 -7.42
N GLY A 153 -11.01 8.08 -8.03
CA GLY A 153 -11.18 8.48 -9.42
C GLY A 153 -10.90 7.38 -10.45
N ASN A 154 -10.26 6.28 -10.05
CA ASN A 154 -9.92 5.13 -10.88
C ASN A 154 -11.02 4.05 -10.89
N HIS A 155 -11.94 4.09 -9.92
CA HIS A 155 -12.92 3.04 -9.64
C HIS A 155 -14.35 3.57 -9.81
N LYS A 156 -14.71 3.95 -11.04
CA LYS A 156 -15.98 4.62 -11.35
C LYS A 156 -17.02 3.74 -12.02
N ALA A 157 -16.72 2.47 -12.25
CA ALA A 157 -17.66 1.55 -12.87
C ALA A 157 -18.88 1.26 -11.99
N ASN A 158 -18.71 1.26 -10.67
CA ASN A 158 -19.75 0.93 -9.69
C ASN A 158 -19.54 1.76 -8.41
N GLN A 159 -20.63 2.15 -7.76
CA GLN A 159 -20.61 2.91 -6.50
C GLN A 159 -19.81 2.16 -5.41
N LYS A 160 -19.99 0.84 -5.29
CA LYS A 160 -19.26 0.02 -4.33
C LYS A 160 -17.76 0.02 -4.58
N HIS A 161 -17.32 -0.02 -5.85
CA HIS A 161 -15.89 0.03 -6.18
C HIS A 161 -15.28 1.34 -5.71
N CYS A 162 -16.00 2.46 -5.87
CA CYS A 162 -15.58 3.76 -5.37
C CYS A 162 -15.54 3.77 -3.82
N GLU A 163 -16.59 3.29 -3.15
CA GLU A 163 -16.69 3.23 -1.69
C GLU A 163 -15.60 2.39 -1.04
N ASP A 164 -15.24 1.26 -1.64
CA ASP A 164 -14.16 0.38 -1.15
C ASP A 164 -12.82 1.13 -1.08
N THR A 165 -12.60 2.15 -1.92
CA THR A 165 -11.36 2.95 -1.85
C THR A 165 -11.28 3.83 -0.60
N PHE A 166 -12.39 4.06 0.11
CA PHE A 166 -12.44 4.89 1.31
C PHE A 166 -12.16 4.12 2.61
N PHE A 167 -11.87 2.82 2.53
CA PHE A 167 -11.34 2.09 3.67
C PHE A 167 -10.00 2.68 4.11
N LEU A 168 -9.83 2.88 5.42
CA LEU A 168 -8.59 3.43 5.99
C LEU A 168 -7.38 2.52 5.76
N SER A 169 -7.59 1.23 5.47
CA SER A 169 -6.51 0.32 5.04
C SER A 169 -5.86 0.74 3.72
N ASN A 170 -6.57 1.46 2.85
CA ASN A 170 -6.09 2.08 1.60
C ASN A 170 -5.51 3.50 1.80
N MET A 171 -5.48 4.00 3.03
CA MET A 171 -4.97 5.34 3.32
C MET A 171 -3.52 5.32 3.78
N ALA A 172 -2.83 6.41 3.46
CA ALA A 172 -1.60 6.80 4.12
C ALA A 172 -1.62 8.30 4.43
N PRO A 173 -0.95 8.77 5.50
CA PRO A 173 -0.81 10.18 5.78
C PRO A 173 -0.06 10.90 4.66
N GLN A 174 -0.74 11.83 3.98
CA GLN A 174 -0.17 12.63 2.90
C GLN A 174 -0.25 14.11 3.21
N VAL A 175 0.78 14.87 2.84
CA VAL A 175 0.70 16.33 2.85
C VAL A 175 -0.47 16.77 1.98
N GLY A 176 -1.33 17.66 2.48
CA GLY A 176 -2.56 18.05 1.79
C GLY A 176 -2.30 18.97 0.61
N SER A 177 -2.23 20.27 0.88
CA SER A 177 -1.94 21.30 -0.13
C SER A 177 -0.53 21.15 -0.68
N GLY A 178 -0.38 21.23 -2.00
CA GLY A 178 0.88 21.05 -2.72
C GLY A 178 1.31 19.60 -2.94
N PHE A 179 0.58 18.61 -2.39
CA PHE A 179 0.86 17.19 -2.62
C PHE A 179 -0.40 16.38 -2.92
N ASN A 180 -1.10 15.81 -1.93
CA ASN A 180 -2.29 14.95 -2.13
C ASN A 180 -3.33 15.62 -3.03
N ARG A 181 -3.66 16.89 -2.75
CA ARG A 181 -4.72 17.62 -3.45
C ARG A 181 -4.28 18.13 -4.83
N ASP A 182 -2.97 18.22 -5.05
CA ASP A 182 -2.35 18.89 -6.18
C ASP A 182 -1.39 17.97 -6.96
N ALA A 183 -0.09 17.95 -6.64
CA ALA A 183 0.94 17.25 -7.40
C ALA A 183 0.72 15.74 -7.50
N TRP A 184 0.29 15.07 -6.43
CA TRP A 184 -0.05 13.65 -6.43
C TRP A 184 -1.29 13.38 -7.29
N ASN A 185 -2.34 14.18 -7.14
CA ASN A 185 -3.54 14.12 -7.99
C ASN A 185 -3.23 14.41 -9.47
N LYS A 186 -2.22 15.24 -9.78
CA LYS A 186 -1.72 15.45 -11.15
C LYS A 186 -1.15 14.15 -11.72
N LEU A 187 -0.38 13.39 -10.94
CA LEU A 187 0.12 12.07 -11.32
C LEU A 187 -1.04 11.06 -11.50
N GLU A 188 -2.01 11.04 -10.59
CA GLU A 188 -3.19 10.16 -10.72
C GLU A 188 -4.02 10.46 -11.97
N LYS A 189 -4.26 11.75 -12.27
CA LYS A 189 -4.94 12.19 -13.50
C LYS A 189 -4.15 11.79 -14.74
N TYR A 190 -2.83 11.85 -14.68
CA TYR A 190 -1.96 11.41 -15.75
C TYR A 190 -2.09 9.89 -16.00
N VAL A 191 -1.97 9.07 -14.96
CA VAL A 191 -2.14 7.61 -15.07
C VAL A 191 -3.51 7.24 -15.63
N ARG A 192 -4.60 7.89 -15.19
CA ARG A 192 -5.92 7.71 -15.80
C ARG A 192 -5.99 8.12 -17.26
N LYS A 193 -5.26 9.17 -17.66
CA LYS A 193 -5.24 9.63 -19.06
C LYS A 193 -4.56 8.60 -19.98
N LEU A 194 -3.66 7.77 -19.46
CA LEU A 194 -2.99 6.71 -20.23
C LEU A 194 -4.00 5.72 -20.82
N THR A 195 -5.15 5.48 -20.19
CA THR A 195 -6.20 4.59 -20.72
C THR A 195 -6.83 5.08 -22.03
N LYS A 196 -6.58 6.34 -22.43
CA LYS A 196 -6.97 6.84 -23.76
C LYS A 196 -6.02 6.39 -24.88
N LYS A 197 -4.80 5.98 -24.54
CA LYS A 197 -3.76 5.53 -25.49
C LYS A 197 -3.56 4.02 -25.43
N PHE A 198 -3.74 3.42 -24.26
CA PHE A 198 -3.45 2.02 -23.98
C PHE A 198 -4.71 1.26 -23.61
N VAL A 199 -4.80 0.01 -24.06
CA VAL A 199 -5.99 -0.84 -23.86
C VAL A 199 -6.14 -1.21 -22.38
N ASN A 200 -5.02 -1.57 -21.75
CA ASN A 200 -4.95 -1.87 -20.32
C ASN A 200 -3.83 -1.07 -19.68
N VAL A 201 -4.09 -0.52 -18.48
CA VAL A 201 -3.10 0.19 -17.66
C VAL A 201 -3.08 -0.45 -16.28
N TYR A 202 -1.95 -1.03 -15.91
CA TYR A 202 -1.72 -1.63 -14.62
C TYR A 202 -0.88 -0.69 -13.77
N CYS A 203 -1.30 -0.44 -12.53
CA CYS A 203 -0.64 0.52 -11.65
C CYS A 203 -0.46 -0.06 -10.25
N CYS A 204 0.78 -0.14 -9.79
CA CYS A 204 1.11 -0.43 -8.41
C CYS A 204 1.48 0.87 -7.69
N THR A 205 0.84 1.14 -6.55
CA THR A 205 1.06 2.35 -5.75
C THR A 205 1.42 1.96 -4.32
N GLY A 206 2.37 2.66 -3.69
CA GLY A 206 2.68 2.40 -2.29
C GLY A 206 3.56 3.47 -1.63
N PRO A 207 3.73 3.40 -0.30
CA PRO A 207 4.62 4.26 0.46
C PRO A 207 6.08 3.82 0.39
N LEU A 208 7.00 4.75 0.65
CA LEU A 208 8.42 4.49 0.88
C LEU A 208 8.93 5.22 2.14
N TYR A 209 9.89 4.58 2.80
CA TYR A 209 10.59 5.09 3.97
C TYR A 209 12.09 5.21 3.64
N LEU A 210 12.44 6.28 2.95
CA LEU A 210 13.77 6.45 2.37
C LEU A 210 14.79 6.96 3.39
N PRO A 211 16.02 6.45 3.35
CA PRO A 211 17.09 6.91 4.22
C PRO A 211 17.61 8.29 3.82
N ARG A 212 18.15 9.03 4.79
CA ARG A 212 18.92 10.26 4.57
C ARG A 212 20.17 10.28 5.42
N LYS A 213 21.23 10.92 4.93
CA LYS A 213 22.47 11.14 5.68
C LYS A 213 22.28 12.31 6.64
N GLU A 214 22.64 12.14 7.91
CA GLU A 214 22.59 13.20 8.92
C GLU A 214 24.00 13.76 9.23
N ALA A 215 24.08 14.78 10.07
CA ALA A 215 25.31 15.54 10.33
C ALA A 215 26.44 14.71 10.95
N ASP A 216 26.12 13.59 11.60
CA ASP A 216 27.09 12.63 12.14
C ASP A 216 27.72 11.72 11.07
N GLY A 217 27.34 11.91 9.80
CA GLY A 217 27.83 11.12 8.67
C GLY A 217 27.15 9.76 8.49
N LYS A 218 26.19 9.40 9.35
CA LYS A 218 25.44 8.14 9.26
C LYS A 218 24.13 8.32 8.51
N THR A 219 23.56 7.18 8.12
CA THR A 219 22.33 7.12 7.34
C THR A 219 21.19 6.63 8.21
N TYR A 220 20.09 7.37 8.26
CA TYR A 220 18.92 7.06 9.07
C TYR A 220 17.65 7.06 8.24
N VAL A 221 16.74 6.15 8.57
CA VAL A 221 15.34 6.24 8.17
C VAL A 221 14.58 6.89 9.32
N LYS A 222 14.01 8.06 9.08
CA LYS A 222 13.23 8.80 10.08
C LYS A 222 11.92 9.26 9.46
N TYR A 223 10.82 8.94 10.13
CA TYR A 223 9.48 9.32 9.73
C TYR A 223 8.61 9.59 10.96
N GLN A 224 7.58 10.41 10.79
CA GLN A 224 6.60 10.69 11.84
C GLN A 224 5.61 9.52 11.96
N VAL A 225 5.07 9.31 13.16
CA VAL A 225 3.85 8.52 13.37
C VAL A 225 2.77 9.44 13.93
N ILE A 226 1.50 9.20 13.57
CA ILE A 226 0.35 10.01 13.98
C ILE A 226 -0.70 9.17 14.72
N GLY A 227 -1.46 9.84 15.58
CA GLY A 227 -2.54 9.22 16.33
C GLY A 227 -2.09 8.26 17.44
N THR A 228 -3.06 7.70 18.15
CA THR A 228 -2.80 6.71 19.22
C THR A 228 -2.35 5.37 18.64
N ASN A 229 -2.73 5.07 17.39
CA ASN A 229 -2.35 3.84 16.71
C ASN A 229 -0.98 3.92 16.02
N ASN A 230 -0.27 5.05 16.13
CA ASN A 230 1.05 5.29 15.53
C ASN A 230 1.09 4.97 14.03
N VAL A 231 0.14 5.53 13.28
CA VAL A 231 0.09 5.39 11.80
C VAL A 231 1.32 6.07 11.20
N ALA A 232 2.10 5.35 10.42
CA ALA A 232 3.33 5.87 9.85
C ALA A 232 3.04 6.90 8.75
N VAL A 233 3.78 8.02 8.76
CA VAL A 233 3.79 9.03 7.70
C VAL A 233 4.92 8.70 6.73
N PRO A 234 4.63 8.21 5.51
CA PRO A 234 5.68 7.85 4.55
C PRO A 234 6.51 9.07 4.16
N THR A 235 7.80 8.84 3.90
CA THR A 235 8.69 9.90 3.41
C THR A 235 8.40 10.24 1.95
N HIS A 236 8.02 9.24 1.16
CA HIS A 236 7.76 9.32 -0.26
C HIS A 236 6.64 8.34 -0.63
N PHE A 237 6.10 8.50 -1.82
CA PHE A 237 5.18 7.54 -2.46
C PHE A 237 5.68 7.19 -3.85
N PHE A 238 5.35 5.99 -4.30
CA PHE A 238 5.68 5.54 -5.64
C PHE A 238 4.44 5.19 -6.46
N LYS A 239 4.57 5.26 -7.78
CA LYS A 239 3.72 4.54 -8.73
C LYS A 239 4.61 3.84 -9.76
N VAL A 240 4.38 2.54 -9.99
CA VAL A 240 4.95 1.79 -11.11
C VAL A 240 3.80 1.37 -12.01
N VAL A 241 3.89 1.73 -13.29
CA VAL A 241 2.81 1.62 -14.26
C VAL A 241 3.28 0.80 -15.45
N VAL A 242 2.48 -0.18 -15.88
CA VAL A 242 2.66 -0.90 -17.14
C VAL A 242 1.44 -0.69 -18.02
N CYS A 243 1.69 -0.28 -19.25
CA CYS A 243 0.69 0.11 -20.23
C CYS A 243 0.73 -0.85 -21.41
N GLU A 244 -0.39 -1.49 -21.73
CA GLU A 244 -0.52 -2.40 -22.87
C GLU A 244 -1.06 -1.68 -24.11
N ARG A 245 -0.32 -1.78 -25.20
CA ARG A 245 -0.77 -1.33 -26.52
C ARG A 245 -1.62 -2.40 -27.19
N SER A 246 -2.43 -1.99 -28.16
CA SER A 246 -3.24 -2.91 -28.98
C SER A 246 -2.40 -3.86 -29.85
N ASP A 247 -1.14 -3.52 -30.13
CA ASP A 247 -0.19 -4.35 -30.88
C ASP A 247 0.59 -5.35 -30.01
N GLY A 248 0.22 -5.48 -28.73
CA GLY A 248 0.85 -6.40 -27.77
C GLY A 248 2.16 -5.90 -27.15
N LYS A 249 2.66 -4.74 -27.58
CA LYS A 249 3.82 -4.08 -26.95
C LYS A 249 3.42 -3.39 -25.66
N MET A 250 4.39 -3.20 -24.77
CA MET A 250 4.19 -2.60 -23.46
C MET A 250 5.12 -1.41 -23.22
N GLU A 251 4.64 -0.41 -22.50
CA GLU A 251 5.42 0.73 -22.02
C GLU A 251 5.38 0.73 -20.49
N MET A 252 6.50 1.03 -19.82
CA MET A 252 6.58 1.11 -18.36
C MET A 252 6.97 2.51 -17.91
N GLU A 253 6.37 2.99 -16.84
CA GLU A 253 6.72 4.24 -16.18
C GLU A 253 6.80 4.07 -14.67
N ALA A 254 7.76 4.72 -14.05
CA ALA A 254 8.04 4.58 -12.62
C ALA A 254 8.33 5.94 -11.99
N PHE A 255 7.57 6.29 -10.95
CA PHE A 255 7.62 7.59 -10.30
C PHE A 255 7.87 7.44 -8.80
N VAL A 256 8.67 8.34 -8.23
CA VAL A 256 8.82 8.53 -6.78
C VAL A 256 8.65 10.01 -6.45
N MET A 257 7.67 10.33 -5.60
CA MET A 257 7.39 11.70 -5.18
C MET A 257 7.54 11.85 -3.66
N PRO A 258 8.23 12.91 -3.17
CA PRO A 258 8.37 13.16 -1.74
C PRO A 258 7.04 13.60 -1.14
N ASN A 259 6.74 13.11 0.06
CA ASN A 259 5.53 13.47 0.82
C ASN A 259 5.70 14.85 1.48
N GLN A 260 5.77 15.89 0.64
CA GLN A 260 5.98 17.28 1.02
C GLN A 260 5.32 18.20 0.00
N VAL A 261 5.24 19.50 0.30
CA VAL A 261 4.75 20.50 -0.66
C VAL A 261 5.63 20.50 -1.91
N ILE A 262 5.01 20.33 -3.08
CA ILE A 262 5.66 20.38 -4.39
C ILE A 262 5.08 21.56 -5.18
N ASN A 263 5.93 22.34 -5.85
CA ASN A 263 5.47 23.41 -6.72
C ASN A 263 4.64 22.83 -7.89
N ASN A 264 3.44 23.37 -8.12
CA ASN A 264 2.50 22.93 -9.16
C ASN A 264 3.08 22.95 -10.59
N GLU A 265 4.06 23.83 -10.84
CA GLU A 265 4.76 23.94 -12.13
C GLU A 265 5.75 22.79 -12.36
N THR A 266 6.14 22.06 -11.31
CA THR A 266 7.08 20.94 -11.42
C THR A 266 6.50 19.87 -12.36
N PRO A 267 7.22 19.50 -13.44
CA PRO A 267 6.76 18.48 -14.36
C PRO A 267 6.92 17.08 -13.76
N LEU A 268 5.99 16.16 -14.08
CA LEU A 268 5.99 14.80 -13.53
C LEU A 268 7.25 14.00 -13.91
N THR A 269 7.87 14.34 -15.05
CA THR A 269 9.10 13.71 -15.53
C THR A 269 10.27 13.89 -14.56
N MET A 270 10.28 14.93 -13.71
CA MET A 270 11.30 15.12 -12.68
C MET A 270 11.25 14.04 -11.58
N PHE A 271 10.12 13.35 -11.46
CA PHE A 271 9.91 12.28 -10.48
C PHE A 271 10.10 10.88 -11.08
N GLN A 272 10.44 10.78 -12.37
CA GLN A 272 10.70 9.49 -13.00
C GLN A 272 12.02 8.90 -12.49
N VAL A 273 11.98 7.63 -12.10
CA VAL A 273 13.15 6.87 -11.63
C VAL A 273 13.19 5.50 -12.32
N PRO A 274 14.35 4.83 -12.39
CA PRO A 274 14.39 3.43 -12.80
C PRO A 274 13.50 2.58 -11.88
N PRO A 275 12.67 1.66 -12.41
CA PRO A 275 11.78 0.84 -11.59
C PRO A 275 12.54 0.03 -10.53
N GLU A 276 13.76 -0.42 -10.84
CA GLU A 276 14.65 -1.14 -9.93
C GLU A 276 15.03 -0.32 -8.69
N THR A 277 14.96 1.02 -8.76
CA THR A 277 15.18 1.90 -7.61
C THR A 277 14.05 1.77 -6.60
N ILE A 278 12.81 1.66 -7.09
CA ILE A 278 11.61 1.48 -6.28
C ILE A 278 11.62 0.06 -5.69
N GLU A 279 11.95 -0.95 -6.48
CA GLU A 279 12.04 -2.35 -6.01
C GLU A 279 13.00 -2.49 -4.83
N ARG A 280 14.21 -1.91 -4.95
CA ARG A 280 15.21 -1.91 -3.89
C ARG A 280 14.75 -1.16 -2.64
N ALA A 281 14.07 -0.02 -2.82
CA ALA A 281 13.62 0.80 -1.71
C ALA A 281 12.39 0.23 -0.98
N ALA A 282 11.48 -0.41 -1.72
CA ALA A 282 10.25 -1.00 -1.19
C ALA A 282 10.46 -2.42 -0.65
N GLY A 283 11.50 -3.13 -1.11
CA GLY A 283 11.66 -4.56 -0.82
C GLY A 283 10.63 -5.42 -1.54
N LEU A 284 10.21 -5.01 -2.73
CA LEU A 284 9.18 -5.64 -3.55
C LEU A 284 9.68 -5.81 -4.99
N LEU A 285 9.08 -6.72 -5.76
CA LEU A 285 9.34 -6.86 -7.20
C LEU A 285 8.08 -6.50 -7.97
N PHE A 286 8.14 -5.51 -8.87
CA PHE A 286 6.95 -5.09 -9.61
C PHE A 286 6.93 -5.74 -10.98
N PHE A 287 5.76 -6.21 -11.42
CA PHE A 287 5.58 -6.73 -12.76
C PHE A 287 6.57 -7.86 -13.11
N SER A 288 6.86 -8.74 -12.14
CA SER A 288 7.87 -9.82 -12.27
C SER A 288 7.56 -10.82 -13.39
N GLN A 289 6.31 -10.88 -13.85
CA GLN A 289 5.88 -11.73 -14.97
C GLN A 289 5.80 -10.98 -16.31
N VAL A 290 6.18 -9.70 -16.37
CA VAL A 290 6.28 -8.98 -17.65
C VAL A 290 7.45 -9.53 -18.45
N ASN A 291 7.15 -10.00 -19.66
CA ASN A 291 8.18 -10.38 -20.61
C ASN A 291 8.89 -9.11 -21.12
N ARG A 292 10.17 -8.93 -20.71
CA ARG A 292 11.00 -7.79 -21.11
C ARG A 292 11.14 -7.64 -22.64
N LYS A 293 10.94 -8.70 -23.44
CA LYS A 293 10.93 -8.61 -24.92
C LYS A 293 9.75 -7.79 -25.47
N HIS A 294 8.63 -7.74 -24.76
CA HIS A 294 7.46 -6.98 -25.16
C HIS A 294 7.50 -5.55 -24.63
N LEU A 295 8.38 -5.26 -23.68
CA LEU A 295 8.60 -3.92 -23.16
C LEU A 295 9.39 -3.13 -24.20
N VAL A 296 8.82 -2.04 -24.71
CA VAL A 296 9.44 -1.21 -25.75
C VAL A 296 9.90 0.15 -25.24
N SER A 297 9.47 0.54 -24.03
CA SER A 297 10.02 1.70 -23.34
C SER A 297 9.92 1.59 -21.82
N ILE A 298 10.88 2.24 -21.15
CA ILE A 298 10.87 2.53 -19.71
C ILE A 298 11.08 4.04 -19.56
N ASN A 299 10.13 4.74 -18.93
CA ASN A 299 10.14 6.20 -18.77
C ASN A 299 10.39 6.94 -20.11
N GLY A 300 9.75 6.47 -21.19
CA GLY A 300 9.87 7.06 -22.53
C GLY A 300 11.19 6.80 -23.25
N LYS A 301 12.10 6.00 -22.68
CA LYS A 301 13.38 5.60 -23.29
C LYS A 301 13.35 4.12 -23.66
N SER A 302 14.18 3.69 -24.61
CA SER A 302 14.34 2.26 -24.89
C SER A 302 14.80 1.50 -23.63
N PRO A 303 14.28 0.29 -23.36
CA PRO A 303 14.51 -0.45 -22.13
C PRO A 303 15.96 -0.87 -21.91
#